data_AF-A0A7X7HZI8-F1
#
_entry.id   AF-A0A7X7HZI8-F1
#
_cell.length_a   1.000
_cell.length_b   1.000
_cell.length_c   1.000
_cell.angle_alpha   90.00
_cell.angle_beta   90.00
_cell.angle_gamma   90.00
#
_symmetry.space_group_name_H-M   'P 1'
#
loop_
_entity.id
_entity.type
_entity.pdbx_description
1 polymer ?
#
loop_
_entity_poly.entity_id
_entity_poly.type
_entity_poly.pdbx_seq_one_letter_code
_entity_poly.pdbx_strand_id
1 'polypeptide(L)'
;MDEGSMTPREQLQYWYELAFFPPRLDEFWGQVKRGAIGREAAAEAIRGALLLHLALPESGYASVRALKRLAQYQASSKPFAPVTFLNNIARYLQVQVTPDVDHVPPGMVRDIGLPPFCRPMRSVASRVAESR
;
A
#
# COMPACT_ATOMS: atom_id res chain seq x y z
N MET A 1 12.10 -17.24 -22.15
CA MET A 1 12.30 -16.75 -20.77
C MET A 1 11.08 -15.90 -20.48
N ASP A 2 10.07 -16.46 -19.81
CA ASP A 2 8.88 -15.68 -19.44
C ASP A 2 9.28 -14.70 -18.33
N GLU A 3 9.47 -13.44 -18.70
CA GLU A 3 9.53 -12.33 -17.76
C GLU A 3 8.17 -12.27 -17.05
N GLY A 4 8.13 -12.75 -15.80
CA GLY A 4 6.93 -12.82 -14.98
C GLY A 4 6.31 -11.45 -14.77
N SER A 5 5.36 -11.08 -15.63
CA SER A 5 4.44 -9.97 -15.38
C SER A 5 3.72 -10.24 -14.06
N MET A 6 3.72 -9.26 -13.15
CA MET A 6 2.94 -9.35 -11.91
C MET A 6 1.49 -9.68 -12.25
N THR A 7 0.92 -10.64 -11.53
CA THR A 7 -0.51 -10.93 -11.66
C THR A 7 -1.33 -9.73 -11.17
N PRO A 8 -2.59 -9.55 -11.62
CA PRO A 8 -3.44 -8.46 -11.14
C PRO A 8 -3.60 -8.43 -9.61
N ARG A 9 -3.55 -9.61 -8.98
CA ARG A 9 -3.63 -9.74 -7.52
C ARG A 9 -2.37 -9.23 -6.83
N GLU A 10 -1.19 -9.56 -7.35
CA GLU A 10 0.09 -9.08 -6.81
C GLU A 10 0.25 -7.59 -7.01
N GLN A 11 -0.19 -7.07 -8.17
CA GLN A 11 -0.19 -5.63 -8.43
C GLN A 11 -1.07 -4.89 -7.42
N LEU A 12 -2.29 -5.39 -7.17
CA LEU A 12 -3.18 -4.79 -6.18
C LEU A 12 -2.60 -4.87 -4.77
N GLN A 13 -2.02 -6.01 -4.38
CA GLN A 13 -1.31 -6.16 -3.10
C GLN A 13 -0.20 -5.11 -2.96
N TYR A 14 0.59 -4.92 -4.02
CA TYR A 14 1.68 -3.95 -4.05
C TYR A 14 1.19 -2.51 -3.87
N TRP A 15 0.09 -2.12 -4.53
CA TRP A 15 -0.52 -0.80 -4.31
C TRP A 15 -1.03 -0.61 -2.88
N TYR A 16 -1.64 -1.65 -2.28
CA TYR A 16 -2.06 -1.61 -0.88
C TYR A 16 -0.87 -1.42 0.06
N GLU A 17 0.22 -2.14 -0.15
CA GLU A 17 1.44 -1.96 0.63
C GLU A 17 2.02 -0.56 0.44
N LEU A 18 2.06 -0.05 -0.79
CA LEU A 18 2.59 1.27 -1.06
C LEU A 18 1.74 2.39 -0.42
N ALA A 19 0.42 2.23 -0.39
CA ALA A 19 -0.51 3.19 0.21
C ALA A 19 -0.50 3.17 1.75
N PHE A 20 -0.34 1.98 2.35
CA PHE A 20 -0.66 1.78 3.77
C PHE A 20 0.44 1.13 4.61
N PHE A 21 1.56 0.73 4.01
CA PHE A 21 2.68 0.11 4.71
C PHE A 21 3.98 0.92 4.54
N PRO A 22 4.30 1.81 5.50
CA PRO A 22 5.44 2.73 5.40
C PRO A 22 6.79 2.11 5.00
N PRO A 23 7.19 0.90 5.45
CA PRO A 23 8.44 0.29 5.02
C PRO A 23 8.49 0.02 3.52
N ARG A 24 7.37 -0.35 2.89
CA ARG A 24 7.32 -0.54 1.43
C ARG A 24 7.46 0.79 0.69
N LEU A 25 6.84 1.85 1.21
CA LEU A 25 6.94 3.19 0.64
C LEU A 25 8.37 3.73 0.70
N ASP A 26 9.09 3.51 1.80
CA ASP A 26 10.50 3.87 1.93
C ASP A 26 11.39 3.05 0.96
N GLU A 27 11.16 1.74 0.87
CA GLU A 27 11.87 0.88 -0.07
C GLU A 27 11.66 1.34 -1.52
N PHE A 28 10.42 1.61 -1.90
CA PHE A 28 10.04 2.13 -3.22
C PHE A 28 10.77 3.44 -3.52
N TRP A 29 10.82 4.37 -2.57
CA TRP A 29 11.57 5.62 -2.73
C TRP A 29 13.06 5.37 -2.94
N GLY A 30 13.64 4.41 -2.20
CA GLY A 30 15.02 3.97 -2.40
C GLY A 30 15.28 3.42 -3.81
N GLN A 31 14.36 2.63 -4.35
CA GLN A 31 14.44 2.09 -5.71
C GLN A 31 14.35 3.20 -6.76
N VAL A 32 13.43 4.15 -6.60
CA VAL A 32 13.29 5.32 -7.49
C VAL A 32 14.57 6.14 -7.55
N LYS A 33 15.15 6.49 -6.39
CA LYS A 33 16.41 7.28 -6.33
C LYS A 33 17.59 6.58 -7.00
N ARG A 34 17.63 5.25 -6.98
CA ARG A 34 18.68 4.46 -7.61
C ARG A 34 18.43 4.18 -9.09
N GLY A 35 17.30 4.62 -9.64
CA GLY A 35 16.90 4.30 -11.02
C GLY A 35 16.59 2.82 -11.23
N ALA A 36 16.31 2.06 -10.16
CA ALA A 36 16.03 0.62 -10.24
C ALA A 36 14.62 0.32 -10.75
N ILE A 37 13.71 1.31 -10.70
CA ILE A 37 12.39 1.26 -11.28
C ILE A 37 12.27 2.34 -12.37
N GLY A 38 11.72 1.97 -13.51
CA GLY A 38 11.48 2.91 -14.61
C GLY A 38 10.45 3.98 -14.23
N ARG A 39 10.58 5.18 -14.82
CA ARG A 39 9.70 6.33 -14.56
C ARG A 39 8.21 6.00 -14.71
N GLU A 40 7.84 5.32 -15.78
CA GLU A 40 6.43 4.96 -16.05
C GLU A 40 5.89 3.92 -15.06
N ALA A 41 6.68 2.90 -14.75
CA ALA A 41 6.31 1.90 -13.75
C ALA A 41 6.13 2.53 -12.35
N ALA A 42 7.00 3.48 -11.99
CA ALA A 42 6.86 4.25 -10.76
C ALA A 42 5.60 5.13 -10.78
N ALA A 43 5.30 5.78 -11.92
CA ALA A 43 4.09 6.60 -12.06
C ALA A 43 2.81 5.76 -11.92
N GLU A 44 2.77 4.56 -12.52
CA GLU A 44 1.66 3.62 -12.37
C GLU A 44 1.48 3.16 -10.93
N ALA A 45 2.56 2.77 -10.25
CA ALA A 45 2.53 2.37 -8.85
C ALA A 45 2.00 3.50 -7.95
N ILE A 46 2.45 4.74 -8.18
CA ILE A 46 1.99 5.91 -7.44
C ILE A 46 0.51 6.17 -7.69
N ARG A 47 0.05 6.13 -8.96
CA ARG A 47 -1.37 6.29 -9.30
C ARG A 47 -2.25 5.26 -8.59
N GLY A 48 -1.86 3.98 -8.64
CA GLY A 48 -2.57 2.90 -7.96
C GLY A 48 -2.66 3.10 -6.45
N ALA A 49 -1.57 3.50 -5.80
CA ALA A 49 -1.56 3.79 -4.37
C ALA A 49 -2.40 5.02 -4.01
N LEU A 50 -2.36 6.09 -4.82
CA LEU A 50 -3.17 7.30 -4.61
C LEU A 50 -4.68 7.02 -4.73
N LEU A 51 -5.08 6.17 -5.68
CA LEU A 51 -6.49 5.75 -5.82
C LEU A 51 -7.02 5.14 -4.52
N LEU A 52 -6.20 4.39 -3.77
CA LEU A 52 -6.62 3.78 -2.50
C LEU A 52 -6.82 4.78 -1.36
N HIS A 53 -6.40 6.04 -1.52
CA HIS A 53 -6.62 7.11 -0.55
C HIS A 53 -7.87 7.97 -0.83
N LEU A 54 -8.56 7.73 -1.94
CA LEU A 54 -9.83 8.40 -2.29
C LEU A 54 -10.98 7.97 -1.37
N ALA A 55 -12.14 8.62 -1.51
CA ALA A 55 -13.34 8.24 -0.79
C ALA A 55 -13.76 6.79 -1.13
N LEU A 56 -14.31 6.05 -0.17
CA LEU A 56 -14.78 4.68 -0.41
C LEU A 56 -15.87 4.68 -1.51
N PRO A 57 -15.99 3.60 -2.31
CA PRO A 57 -16.96 3.58 -3.40
C PRO A 57 -18.40 3.69 -2.90
N GLU A 58 -19.20 4.53 -3.56
CA GLU A 58 -20.63 4.70 -3.27
C GLU A 58 -21.50 3.58 -3.87
N SER A 59 -21.03 2.95 -4.95
CA SER A 59 -21.73 1.88 -5.67
C SER A 59 -20.75 0.85 -6.24
N GLY A 60 -21.30 -0.27 -6.74
CA GLY A 60 -20.52 -1.42 -7.19
C GLY A 60 -20.29 -2.45 -6.08
N TYR A 61 -20.03 -3.70 -6.46
CA TYR A 61 -19.92 -4.79 -5.50
C TYR A 61 -18.54 -4.79 -4.82
N ALA A 62 -18.52 -4.48 -3.53
CA ALA A 62 -17.40 -4.73 -2.62
C ALA A 62 -17.95 -5.32 -1.31
N SER A 63 -17.24 -6.27 -0.70
CA SER A 63 -17.70 -6.83 0.56
C SER A 63 -17.58 -5.79 1.69
N VAL A 64 -18.56 -5.76 2.59
CA VAL A 64 -18.55 -4.86 3.77
C VAL A 64 -17.26 -5.01 4.60
N ARG A 65 -16.73 -6.24 4.68
CA ARG A 65 -15.45 -6.53 5.35
C ARG A 65 -14.27 -5.85 4.68
N ALA A 66 -14.18 -5.91 3.34
CA ALA A 66 -13.13 -5.26 2.58
C ALA A 66 -13.20 -3.73 2.70
N LEU A 67 -14.41 -3.16 2.65
CA LEU A 67 -14.64 -1.72 2.86
C LEU A 67 -14.18 -1.27 4.25
N LYS A 68 -14.60 -1.97 5.31
CA LYS A 68 -14.18 -1.68 6.69
C LYS A 68 -12.67 -1.74 6.84
N ARG A 69 -12.02 -2.74 6.25
CA ARG A 69 -10.57 -2.89 6.30
C ARG A 69 -9.87 -1.73 5.59
N LEU A 70 -10.31 -1.38 4.38
CA LEU A 70 -9.73 -0.26 3.64
C LEU A 70 -9.89 1.05 4.41
N ALA A 71 -11.06 1.31 4.98
CA ALA A 71 -11.31 2.47 5.83
C ALA A 71 -10.33 2.53 7.02
N GLN A 72 -10.10 1.38 7.67
CA GLN A 72 -9.15 1.28 8.77
C GLN A 72 -7.72 1.60 8.31
N TYR A 73 -7.28 1.07 7.17
CA TYR A 73 -5.97 1.37 6.61
C TYR A 73 -5.82 2.86 6.23
N GLN A 74 -6.84 3.46 5.62
CA GLN A 74 -6.86 4.89 5.32
C GLN A 74 -6.73 5.74 6.58
N ALA A 75 -7.42 5.37 7.66
CA ALA A 75 -7.35 6.09 8.94
C ALA A 75 -5.99 5.91 9.63
N SER A 76 -5.50 4.67 9.74
CA SER A 76 -4.25 4.34 10.44
C SER A 76 -3.00 4.85 9.73
N SER A 77 -3.06 5.11 8.42
CA SER A 77 -1.93 5.62 7.65
C SER A 77 -1.73 7.14 7.73
N LYS A 78 -2.74 7.91 8.18
CA LYS A 78 -2.69 9.39 8.20
C LYS A 78 -1.49 9.98 8.94
N PRO A 79 -1.04 9.46 10.10
CA PRO A 79 0.12 10.01 10.81
C PRO A 79 1.42 10.01 9.97
N PHE A 80 1.52 9.14 8.96
CA PHE A 80 2.70 9.03 8.10
C PHE A 80 2.61 9.86 6.82
N ALA A 81 1.50 10.59 6.62
CA ALA A 81 1.25 11.44 5.45
C ALA A 81 1.61 10.77 4.08
N PRO A 82 1.14 9.54 3.80
CA PRO A 82 1.56 8.78 2.61
C PRO A 82 1.23 9.48 1.30
N VAL A 83 0.07 10.14 1.21
CA VAL A 83 -0.34 10.93 0.03
C VAL A 83 0.66 12.03 -0.27
N THR A 84 1.11 12.77 0.75
CA THR A 84 2.13 13.81 0.57
C THR A 84 3.44 13.19 0.10
N PHE A 85 3.88 12.09 0.70
CA PHE A 85 5.09 11.39 0.29
C PHE A 85 4.99 10.97 -1.18
N LEU A 86 3.93 10.27 -1.59
CA LEU A 86 3.71 9.82 -2.96
C LEU A 86 3.75 10.99 -3.96
N ASN A 87 3.10 12.10 -3.64
CA ASN A 87 3.14 13.31 -4.46
C ASN A 87 4.55 13.93 -4.53
N ASN A 88 5.37 13.81 -3.49
CA ASN A 88 6.76 14.26 -3.52
C ASN A 88 7.59 13.41 -4.48
N ILE A 89 7.39 12.08 -4.49
CA ILE A 89 8.07 11.17 -5.41
C ILE A 89 7.65 11.48 -6.86
N ALA A 90 6.35 11.70 -7.10
CA ALA A 90 5.86 12.07 -8.42
C ALA A 90 6.45 13.39 -8.92
N ARG A 91 6.56 14.39 -8.03
CA ARG A 91 7.23 15.66 -8.35
C ARG A 91 8.71 15.49 -8.66
N TYR A 92 9.41 14.65 -7.90
CA TYR A 92 10.82 14.30 -8.18
C TYR A 92 10.97 13.66 -9.58
N LEU A 93 10.06 12.77 -9.94
CA LEU A 93 10.01 12.12 -11.26
C LEU A 93 9.41 13.02 -12.37
N GLN A 94 8.93 14.22 -12.03
CA GLN A 94 8.23 15.13 -12.94
C GLN A 94 7.05 14.47 -13.68
N VAL A 95 6.26 13.65 -12.99
CA VAL A 95 5.10 12.94 -13.58
C VAL A 95 3.79 13.42 -12.97
N GLN A 96 2.74 13.46 -13.78
CA GLN A 96 1.37 13.73 -13.33
C GLN A 96 0.71 12.41 -12.90
N VAL A 97 0.30 12.34 -11.64
CA VAL A 97 -0.26 11.12 -11.02
C VAL A 97 -1.58 11.37 -10.28
N THR A 98 -2.10 12.59 -10.35
CA THR A 98 -3.40 12.92 -9.75
C THR A 98 -4.48 12.02 -10.34
N PRO A 99 -5.26 11.32 -9.50
CA PRO A 99 -6.40 10.55 -9.97
C PRO A 99 -7.42 11.44 -10.69
N ASP A 100 -8.06 10.90 -11.72
CA ASP A 100 -9.16 11.49 -12.49
C ASP A 100 -10.55 11.14 -11.94
N VAL A 101 -10.59 10.43 -10.82
CA VAL A 101 -11.80 9.98 -10.13
C VAL A 101 -11.77 10.40 -8.66
N ASP A 102 -12.95 10.55 -8.06
CA ASP A 102 -13.09 11.00 -6.67
C ASP A 102 -13.24 9.85 -5.66
N HIS A 103 -13.49 8.64 -6.13
CA HIS A 103 -13.75 7.45 -5.31
C HIS A 103 -12.79 6.30 -5.67
N VAL A 104 -12.48 5.45 -4.70
CA VAL A 104 -11.75 4.21 -4.95
C VAL A 104 -12.56 3.33 -5.91
N PRO A 105 -11.99 2.88 -7.04
CA PRO A 105 -12.67 1.97 -7.95
C PRO A 105 -13.11 0.67 -7.21
N PRO A 106 -14.36 0.19 -7.36
CA PRO A 106 -14.86 -0.97 -6.62
C PRO A 106 -14.02 -2.25 -6.80
N GLY A 107 -13.43 -2.43 -7.99
CA GLY A 107 -12.56 -3.57 -8.29
C GLY A 107 -11.28 -3.64 -7.47
N MET A 108 -10.81 -2.50 -6.94
CA MET A 108 -9.64 -2.39 -6.07
C MET A 108 -9.96 -2.75 -4.62
N VAL A 109 -11.22 -2.67 -4.19
CA VAL A 109 -11.61 -2.93 -2.81
C VAL A 109 -11.64 -4.43 -2.54
N ARG A 110 -10.58 -4.94 -1.91
CA ARG A 110 -10.42 -6.37 -1.58
C ARG A 110 -10.06 -6.57 -0.11
N ASP A 111 -10.35 -7.76 0.43
CA ASP A 111 -9.89 -8.18 1.76
C ASP A 111 -8.41 -8.56 1.71
N ILE A 112 -7.56 -7.54 1.49
CA ILE A 112 -6.10 -7.66 1.41
C ILE A 112 -5.51 -7.48 2.80
N GLY A 113 -4.69 -8.44 3.23
CA GLY A 113 -3.87 -8.32 4.44
C GLY A 113 -2.56 -7.60 4.12
N LEU A 114 -2.24 -6.57 4.90
CA LEU A 114 -0.91 -5.97 4.88
C LEU A 114 0.07 -6.79 5.71
N PRO A 115 1.37 -6.76 5.37
CA PRO A 115 2.41 -7.31 6.23
C PRO A 115 2.37 -6.69 7.64
N PRO A 116 2.75 -7.43 8.69
CA PRO A 116 2.81 -6.90 10.04
C PRO A 116 3.88 -5.78 10.13
N PHE A 117 3.49 -4.64 10.69
CA PHE A 117 4.37 -3.47 10.87
C PHE A 117 5.50 -3.72 11.90
N CYS A 118 5.24 -4.58 12.89
CA CYS A 118 6.23 -5.01 13.87
C CYS A 118 6.58 -6.48 13.62
N ARG A 119 7.88 -6.82 13.62
CA ARG A 119 8.31 -8.22 13.74
C ARG A 119 7.64 -8.84 14.98
N PRO A 120 7.20 -10.11 14.92
CA PRO A 120 6.64 -10.76 16.10
C PRO A 120 7.66 -10.65 17.23
N MET A 121 7.19 -10.09 18.36
CA MET A 121 7.96 -10.06 19.59
C MET A 121 8.33 -11.51 19.88
N ARG A 122 9.64 -11.83 19.88
CA ARG A 122 10.13 -13.17 20.16
C ARG A 122 9.51 -13.59 21.49
N SER A 123 8.63 -14.59 21.48
CA SER A 123 7.96 -15.05 22.69
C SER A 123 9.05 -15.31 23.73
N VAL A 124 9.03 -14.53 24.81
CA VAL A 124 9.86 -14.82 25.97
C VAL A 124 9.19 -16.03 26.58
N ALA A 125 9.70 -17.22 26.25
CA ALA A 125 9.29 -18.45 26.91
C ALA A 125 9.33 -18.19 28.41
N SER A 126 8.15 -18.21 29.03
CA SER A 126 7.99 -17.99 30.46
C SER A 126 8.76 -19.10 31.16
N ARG A 127 10.01 -18.82 31.57
CA ARG A 127 10.70 -19.66 32.54
C ARG A 127 10.05 -19.38 33.88
N VAL A 128 8.86 -19.95 34.08
CA VAL A 128 8.38 -20.24 35.44
C VAL A 128 9.23 -21.43 35.87
N ALA A 129 10.40 -21.11 36.42
CA ALA A 129 11.25 -22.08 37.08
C ALA A 129 10.45 -22.70 38.23
N GLU A 130 10.40 -24.01 38.21
CA GLU A 130 9.82 -24.86 39.23
C GLU A 130 10.38 -24.47 40.61
N SER A 131 9.48 -24.25 41.56
CA SER A 131 9.82 -24.28 42.98
C SER A 131 8.78 -25.19 43.64
N ARG A 132 9.17 -26.45 43.82
CA ARG A 132 8.57 -27.41 44.73
C ARG A 132 9.69 -28.13 45.45
#